data_AF-A0A9P7J957-F1
#
_entry.id   AF-A0A9P7J957-F1
#
_cell.length_a   1.000
_cell.length_b   1.000
_cell.length_c   1.000
_cell.angle_alpha   90.00
_cell.angle_beta   90.00
_cell.angle_gamma   90.00
#
_symmetry.space_group_name_H-M   'P 1'
#
loop_
_entity.id
_entity.type
_entity.pdbx_description
1 polymer ?
#
loop_
_entity_poly.entity_id
_entity_poly.type
_entity_poly.pdbx_seq_one_letter_code
_entity_poly.pdbx_strand_id
1 'polypeptide(L)'
;MADTKSSRGLAATGVGTMDCAHHDMKLANDVGDLQKGEKYLNMDYLIFSALARFSTLSTINFSYDIFHIAAHIESCQTQFSFNWTLGVGQTDGEAPEHGWANINRMASSMKEMGPGARCDTLNDHFSDWNWKKITALSKTMLQKMMEAVIAEKEHHLALSELKSSINDSGVGAASLTAWRTEIEAWEMDHSQCNPFQRQVGTMTQAAVQLELTQQDTKELEDGSAISLHTEVTCSVLISTGIDVEDAHDDSGCPVPDPTSGKAEDFQLLLPSEICDVVPCNKTLLETEWSLCFSQATDALNECRSHIRLRHQLYQFKVQHLCRQGPNTRARKTMDAVEECLMLSHAKYARAHKALLSLARHLDRIGWEHKLQPLKKMHLRPIGDFRQQTQGTAIMSWIWLTHRISSDDSEGLQDSLRVEWCKAQACHNRWLEEVQLLLEEMRHTLAFLKWQEDSWESCATLPTIEQPEEKEGMIAYACHQAHIQ
;
A
#
# COMPACT_ATOMS: atom_id res chain seq x y z
N MET A 1 -22.68 -10.10 10.30
CA MET A 1 -23.95 -10.79 9.92
C MET A 1 -24.22 -10.54 8.43
N ALA A 2 -23.72 -11.42 7.56
CA ALA A 2 -23.91 -11.30 6.11
C ALA A 2 -24.94 -12.32 5.61
N ASP A 3 -26.06 -11.81 5.11
CA ASP A 3 -26.97 -12.40 4.11
C ASP A 3 -27.29 -13.91 4.20
N THR A 4 -27.88 -14.36 5.31
CA THR A 4 -28.55 -15.67 5.31
C THR A 4 -29.92 -15.55 4.65
N LYS A 5 -30.09 -16.20 3.48
CA LYS A 5 -31.25 -16.22 2.55
C LYS A 5 -32.64 -16.58 3.14
N SER A 6 -32.83 -16.62 4.45
CA SER A 6 -34.12 -16.84 5.11
C SER A 6 -34.38 -15.75 6.16
N SER A 7 -34.55 -14.50 5.72
CA SER A 7 -34.92 -13.37 6.58
C SER A 7 -36.44 -13.24 6.82
N ARG A 8 -37.24 -14.13 6.24
CA ARG A 8 -38.71 -14.03 6.27
C ARG A 8 -39.23 -14.36 7.67
N GLY A 9 -39.87 -13.38 8.31
CA GLY A 9 -40.45 -13.51 9.65
C GLY A 9 -39.58 -12.96 10.79
N LEU A 10 -38.36 -12.48 10.50
CA LEU A 10 -37.50 -11.85 11.51
C LEU A 10 -37.86 -10.37 11.69
N ALA A 11 -37.85 -9.91 12.95
CA ALA A 11 -38.01 -8.49 13.28
C ALA A 11 -36.73 -7.67 12.95
N ALA A 12 -35.56 -8.29 13.08
CA ALA A 12 -34.26 -7.73 12.73
C ALA A 12 -33.46 -8.75 11.88
N THR A 13 -32.86 -8.27 10.80
CA THR A 13 -32.06 -9.07 9.87
C THR A 13 -30.56 -8.97 10.14
N GLY A 14 -30.15 -7.98 10.91
CA GLY A 14 -28.76 -7.71 11.26
C GLY A 14 -28.67 -6.67 12.37
N VAL A 15 -27.45 -6.26 12.68
CA VAL A 15 -27.12 -5.19 13.62
C VAL A 15 -26.10 -4.28 12.92
N GLY A 16 -26.26 -2.97 13.04
CA GLY A 16 -25.26 -1.97 12.64
C GLY A 16 -24.61 -1.38 13.89
N THR A 17 -23.33 -1.00 13.80
CA THR A 17 -22.57 -0.38 14.88
C THR A 17 -21.74 0.80 14.37
N MET A 18 -21.44 1.75 15.26
CA MET A 18 -20.42 2.79 15.05
C MET A 18 -19.30 2.61 16.06
N ASP A 19 -18.08 2.39 15.57
CA ASP A 19 -16.98 1.98 16.44
C ASP A 19 -15.87 3.04 16.45
N CYS A 20 -15.19 3.16 17.59
CA CYS A 20 -13.97 3.95 17.64
C CYS A 20 -12.86 3.22 16.87
N ALA A 21 -12.40 3.80 15.77
CA ALA A 21 -11.35 3.22 14.93
C ALA A 21 -9.99 3.04 15.65
N HIS A 22 -9.74 3.81 16.72
CA HIS A 22 -8.46 3.76 17.45
C HIS A 22 -8.48 2.77 18.61
N HIS A 23 -9.64 2.54 19.22
CA HIS A 23 -9.74 1.74 20.44
C HIS A 23 -10.58 0.46 20.25
N ASP A 24 -11.22 0.30 19.10
CA ASP A 24 -12.23 -0.71 18.78
C ASP A 24 -13.39 -0.74 19.77
N MET A 25 -13.63 0.36 20.50
CA MET A 25 -14.68 0.42 21.51
C MET A 25 -16.00 0.87 20.90
N LYS A 26 -17.09 0.32 21.44
CA LYS A 26 -18.45 0.75 21.17
C LYS A 26 -18.75 2.03 21.94
N LEU A 27 -19.28 3.03 21.28
CA LEU A 27 -19.78 4.25 21.90
C LEU A 27 -21.16 4.01 22.53
N ALA A 28 -21.67 4.92 23.36
CA ALA A 28 -23.08 4.82 23.75
C ALA A 28 -23.99 4.96 22.50
N ASN A 29 -25.18 4.36 22.51
CA ASN A 29 -26.19 4.48 21.42
C ASN A 29 -25.67 4.25 19.98
N ASP A 30 -24.58 3.49 19.83
CA ASP A 30 -23.90 3.27 18.56
C ASP A 30 -24.37 2.02 17.83
N VAL A 31 -25.05 1.12 18.55
CA VAL A 31 -25.57 -0.16 18.08
C VAL A 31 -27.07 -0.07 17.84
N GLY A 32 -27.53 -0.63 16.72
CA GLY A 32 -28.96 -0.85 16.52
C GLY A 32 -29.33 -1.90 15.49
N ASP A 33 -30.57 -2.36 15.57
CA ASP A 33 -31.10 -3.41 14.70
C ASP A 33 -31.35 -2.91 13.27
N LEU A 34 -30.99 -3.75 12.30
CA LEU A 34 -31.23 -3.54 10.89
C LEU A 34 -32.48 -4.31 10.45
N GLN A 35 -33.58 -3.61 10.13
CA GLN A 35 -34.85 -4.27 9.78
C GLN A 35 -34.76 -5.03 8.46
N LYS A 36 -33.96 -4.56 7.51
CA LYS A 36 -33.69 -5.27 6.24
C LYS A 36 -32.38 -4.79 5.63
N GLY A 37 -31.29 -5.43 6.04
CA GLY A 37 -29.94 -5.08 5.62
C GLY A 37 -29.52 -3.66 5.98
N GLU A 38 -28.36 -3.27 5.48
CA GLU A 38 -27.81 -1.93 5.65
C GLU A 38 -28.58 -0.93 4.78
N LYS A 39 -29.20 0.05 5.42
CA LYS A 39 -29.89 1.16 4.76
C LYS A 39 -29.33 2.45 5.29
N TYR A 40 -29.12 3.43 4.42
CA TYR A 40 -28.62 4.76 4.79
C TYR A 40 -29.39 5.35 5.98
N LEU A 41 -30.73 5.33 5.94
CA LEU A 41 -31.56 5.85 7.04
C LEU A 41 -31.22 5.24 8.42
N ASN A 42 -30.91 3.94 8.47
CA ASN A 42 -30.55 3.27 9.73
C ASN A 42 -29.13 3.67 10.17
N MET A 43 -28.18 3.68 9.25
CA MET A 43 -26.79 4.04 9.55
C MET A 43 -26.67 5.51 9.95
N ASP A 44 -27.36 6.41 9.25
CA ASP A 44 -27.44 7.83 9.58
C ASP A 44 -28.01 8.02 10.99
N TYR A 45 -29.11 7.32 11.31
CA TYR A 45 -29.69 7.36 12.65
C TYR A 45 -28.70 6.91 13.72
N LEU A 46 -27.96 5.81 13.50
CA LEU A 46 -26.96 5.33 14.44
C LEU A 46 -25.82 6.33 14.63
N ILE A 47 -25.26 6.83 13.52
CA ILE A 47 -24.18 7.83 13.53
C ILE A 47 -24.62 9.08 14.31
N PHE A 48 -25.78 9.67 13.97
CA PHE A 48 -26.24 10.88 14.65
C PHE A 48 -26.67 10.64 16.09
N SER A 49 -27.20 9.46 16.42
CA SER A 49 -27.54 9.09 17.80
C SER A 49 -26.29 8.92 18.67
N ALA A 50 -25.22 8.34 18.10
CA ALA A 50 -23.92 8.27 18.74
C ALA A 50 -23.26 9.64 18.87
N LEU A 51 -23.33 10.48 17.83
CA LEU A 51 -22.67 11.78 17.84
C LEU A 51 -23.42 12.85 18.66
N ALA A 52 -24.72 12.66 18.95
CA ALA A 52 -25.55 13.62 19.67
C ALA A 52 -25.00 14.06 21.04
N ARG A 53 -24.12 13.26 21.66
CA ARG A 53 -23.47 13.60 22.94
C ARG A 53 -22.32 14.59 22.81
N PHE A 54 -21.78 14.77 21.61
CA PHE A 54 -20.63 15.65 21.38
C PHE A 54 -21.11 17.01 20.90
N SER A 55 -21.41 17.90 21.85
CA SER A 55 -21.89 19.27 21.56
C SER A 55 -20.84 20.20 20.95
N THR A 56 -19.57 19.78 20.91
CA THR A 56 -18.43 20.57 20.46
C THR A 56 -17.88 20.17 19.08
N LEU A 57 -18.48 19.19 18.41
CA LEU A 57 -18.03 18.80 17.06
C LEU A 57 -18.37 19.89 16.05
N SER A 58 -17.34 20.53 15.48
CA SER A 58 -17.49 21.55 14.45
C SER A 58 -17.49 20.99 13.02
N THR A 59 -16.92 19.80 12.82
CA THR A 59 -16.66 19.23 11.50
C THR A 59 -16.75 17.70 11.58
N ILE A 60 -17.44 17.10 10.60
CA ILE A 60 -17.54 15.65 10.42
C ILE A 60 -17.13 15.35 8.98
N ASN A 61 -16.16 14.45 8.81
CA ASN A 61 -15.74 13.97 7.50
C ASN A 61 -16.30 12.56 7.27
N PHE A 62 -16.93 12.34 6.11
CA PHE A 62 -17.43 11.03 5.70
C PHE A 62 -16.51 10.49 4.60
N SER A 63 -16.03 9.28 4.80
CA SER A 63 -15.19 8.58 3.84
C SER A 63 -15.56 7.08 3.83
N TYR A 64 -14.95 6.33 2.93
CA TYR A 64 -15.19 4.90 2.77
C TYR A 64 -14.17 4.11 3.56
N ASP A 65 -14.58 2.91 3.95
CA ASP A 65 -13.68 1.92 4.50
C ASP A 65 -12.47 1.67 3.57
N ILE A 66 -11.29 1.49 4.18
CA ILE A 66 -10.00 1.35 3.50
C ILE A 66 -9.96 0.10 2.61
N PHE A 67 -10.71 -0.94 2.94
CA PHE A 67 -10.81 -2.14 2.10
C PHE A 67 -11.80 -1.91 0.96
N HIS A 68 -12.99 -1.38 1.26
CA HIS A 68 -14.05 -1.15 0.26
C HIS A 68 -13.67 -0.09 -0.78
N ILE A 69 -12.86 0.91 -0.43
CA ILE A 69 -12.47 1.97 -1.35
C ILE A 69 -11.79 1.41 -2.61
N ALA A 70 -11.07 0.29 -2.50
CA ALA A 70 -10.41 -0.37 -3.65
C ALA A 70 -11.40 -0.83 -4.74
N ALA A 71 -12.67 -1.02 -4.40
CA ALA A 71 -13.74 -1.36 -5.36
C ALA A 71 -14.37 -0.13 -6.05
N HIS A 72 -14.03 1.08 -5.60
CA HIS A 72 -14.49 2.32 -6.24
C HIS A 72 -13.57 2.73 -7.40
N ILE A 73 -14.03 3.70 -8.20
CA ILE A 73 -13.21 4.32 -9.25
C ILE A 73 -11.99 5.06 -8.65
N GLU A 74 -10.93 5.23 -9.44
CA GLU A 74 -9.64 5.81 -8.99
C GLU A 74 -9.78 7.20 -8.36
N SER A 75 -10.70 8.02 -8.87
CA SER A 75 -10.95 9.35 -8.30
C SER A 75 -11.48 9.28 -6.87
N CYS A 76 -12.37 8.32 -6.57
CA CYS A 76 -12.84 8.07 -5.21
C CYS A 76 -11.72 7.53 -4.33
N GLN A 77 -10.89 6.62 -4.85
CA GLN A 77 -9.77 6.00 -4.12
C GLN A 77 -8.76 7.00 -3.58
N THR A 78 -8.62 8.14 -4.24
CA THR A 78 -7.70 9.22 -3.85
C THR A 78 -8.42 10.29 -3.04
N GLN A 79 -9.66 10.61 -3.37
CA GLN A 79 -10.42 11.67 -2.70
C GLN A 79 -10.88 11.28 -1.29
N PHE A 80 -11.27 10.01 -1.09
CA PHE A 80 -11.85 9.53 0.17
C PHE A 80 -10.93 8.56 0.90
N SER A 81 -9.62 8.60 0.68
CA SER A 81 -8.69 7.71 1.39
C SER A 81 -8.37 8.23 2.79
N PHE A 82 -8.54 7.38 3.81
CA PHE A 82 -8.07 7.68 5.16
C PHE A 82 -6.57 8.01 5.20
N ASN A 83 -5.77 7.32 4.37
CA ASN A 83 -4.32 7.50 4.32
C ASN A 83 -3.89 8.94 3.94
N TRP A 84 -4.76 9.70 3.28
CA TRP A 84 -4.49 11.05 2.82
C TRP A 84 -5.30 12.11 3.59
N THR A 85 -6.17 11.71 4.51
CA THR A 85 -7.07 12.62 5.22
C THR A 85 -6.40 13.17 6.49
N LEU A 86 -6.32 14.49 6.61
CA LEU A 86 -5.78 15.17 7.79
C LEU A 86 -6.64 14.88 9.04
N GLY A 87 -5.99 14.60 10.18
CA GLY A 87 -6.67 14.37 11.46
C GLY A 87 -7.03 12.90 11.74
N VAL A 88 -6.78 11.99 10.79
CA VAL A 88 -7.09 10.55 10.91
C VAL A 88 -5.94 9.73 11.49
N GLY A 89 -4.70 10.23 11.47
CA GLY A 89 -3.52 9.44 11.83
C GLY A 89 -3.31 8.24 10.89
N GLN A 90 -2.83 7.13 11.44
CA GLN A 90 -2.74 5.85 10.72
C GLN A 90 -3.57 4.76 11.39
N THR A 91 -4.72 4.46 10.78
CA THR A 91 -5.66 3.43 11.21
C THR A 91 -5.89 2.40 10.10
N ASP A 92 -6.06 1.13 10.50
CA ASP A 92 -6.44 0.06 9.58
C ASP A 92 -7.93 0.09 9.22
N GLY A 93 -8.77 0.87 9.91
CA GLY A 93 -10.22 0.94 9.67
C GLY A 93 -10.98 -0.36 9.94
N GLU A 94 -10.35 -1.43 10.45
CA GLU A 94 -10.94 -2.77 10.58
C GLU A 94 -11.65 -3.01 11.92
N ALA A 95 -11.73 -1.97 12.77
CA ALA A 95 -12.36 -2.03 14.09
C ALA A 95 -13.75 -2.72 14.09
N PRO A 96 -14.67 -2.42 13.15
CA PRO A 96 -15.95 -3.12 13.09
C PRO A 96 -15.84 -4.62 12.82
N GLU A 97 -14.95 -5.02 11.91
CA GLU A 97 -14.79 -6.42 11.51
C GLU A 97 -14.22 -7.29 12.63
N HIS A 98 -13.29 -6.75 13.42
CA HIS A 98 -12.80 -7.40 14.64
C HIS A 98 -13.93 -7.66 15.65
N GLY A 99 -14.81 -6.68 15.85
CA GLY A 99 -16.00 -6.84 16.69
C GLY A 99 -16.98 -7.87 16.13
N TRP A 100 -17.18 -7.88 14.81
CA TRP A 100 -18.07 -8.82 14.13
C TRP A 100 -17.63 -10.27 14.30
N ALA A 101 -16.32 -10.55 14.20
CA ALA A 101 -15.77 -11.90 14.39
C ALA A 101 -16.15 -12.52 15.75
N ASN A 102 -16.30 -11.69 16.78
CA ASN A 102 -16.71 -12.10 18.13
C ASN A 102 -18.24 -12.29 18.22
N ILE A 103 -19.01 -11.24 17.91
CA ILE A 103 -20.47 -11.22 18.13
C ILE A 103 -21.24 -12.14 17.16
N ASN A 104 -20.71 -12.41 15.95
CA ASN A 104 -21.38 -13.22 14.94
C ASN A 104 -21.70 -14.64 15.44
N ARG A 105 -20.95 -15.16 16.41
CA ARG A 105 -21.20 -16.49 17.01
C ARG A 105 -22.52 -16.55 17.79
N MET A 106 -22.99 -15.41 18.30
CA MET A 106 -24.22 -15.29 19.07
C MET A 106 -25.43 -14.95 18.20
N ALA A 107 -25.22 -14.69 16.91
CA ALA A 107 -26.28 -14.32 15.99
C ALA A 107 -27.45 -15.32 15.96
N SER A 108 -27.16 -16.62 16.11
CA SER A 108 -28.17 -17.69 16.08
C SER A 108 -29.00 -17.76 17.37
N SER A 109 -28.39 -17.59 18.54
CA SER A 109 -29.10 -17.64 19.83
C SER A 109 -30.06 -16.47 20.02
N MET A 110 -29.74 -15.32 19.44
CA MET A 110 -30.57 -14.11 19.52
C MET A 110 -31.76 -14.08 18.54
N LYS A 111 -31.93 -15.08 17.66
CA LYS A 111 -33.00 -15.07 16.65
C LYS A 111 -34.40 -15.21 17.24
N GLU A 112 -34.53 -16.03 18.28
CA GLU A 112 -35.80 -16.36 18.92
C GLU A 112 -36.09 -15.46 20.14
N MET A 113 -35.17 -14.56 20.47
CA MET A 113 -35.31 -13.66 21.62
C MET A 113 -36.34 -12.56 21.32
N GLY A 114 -37.14 -12.22 22.33
CA GLY A 114 -37.98 -11.02 22.29
C GLY A 114 -37.12 -9.74 22.26
N PRO A 115 -37.69 -8.59 21.84
CA PRO A 115 -36.92 -7.35 21.64
C PRO A 115 -36.10 -6.90 22.85
N GLY A 116 -36.68 -6.91 24.06
CA GLY A 116 -35.97 -6.51 25.29
C GLY A 116 -34.79 -7.43 25.61
N ALA A 117 -35.05 -8.74 25.69
CA ALA A 117 -34.01 -9.73 26.00
C ALA A 117 -32.87 -9.72 24.97
N ARG A 118 -33.18 -9.47 23.71
CA ARG A 118 -32.19 -9.30 22.64
C ARG A 118 -31.33 -8.04 22.86
N CYS A 119 -31.96 -6.91 23.18
CA CYS A 119 -31.23 -5.67 23.49
C CYS A 119 -30.30 -5.84 24.70
N ASP A 120 -30.78 -6.47 25.78
CA ASP A 120 -29.97 -6.73 26.97
C ASP A 120 -28.78 -7.64 26.63
N THR A 121 -29.02 -8.71 25.86
CA THR A 121 -27.95 -9.62 25.40
C THR A 121 -26.89 -8.90 24.57
N LEU A 122 -27.31 -8.02 23.65
CA LEU A 122 -26.37 -7.21 22.85
C LEU A 122 -25.56 -6.26 23.74
N ASN A 123 -26.22 -5.57 24.68
CA ASN A 123 -25.57 -4.67 25.62
C ASN A 123 -24.53 -5.41 26.48
N ASP A 124 -24.86 -6.58 27.01
CA ASP A 124 -23.94 -7.38 27.82
C ASP A 124 -22.68 -7.76 27.02
N HIS A 125 -22.86 -8.22 25.78
CA HIS A 125 -21.73 -8.61 24.94
C HIS A 125 -20.84 -7.44 24.50
N PHE A 126 -21.45 -6.31 24.11
CA PHE A 126 -20.67 -5.13 23.73
C PHE A 126 -20.01 -4.47 24.94
N SER A 127 -20.64 -4.55 26.12
CA SER A 127 -20.03 -4.09 27.38
C SER A 127 -18.85 -4.97 27.78
N ASP A 128 -18.96 -6.30 27.67
CA ASP A 128 -17.82 -7.22 27.88
C ASP A 128 -16.68 -6.95 26.88
N TRP A 129 -17.00 -6.66 25.62
CA TRP A 129 -16.01 -6.26 24.62
C TRP A 129 -15.29 -4.96 25.03
N ASN A 130 -16.02 -3.92 25.40
CA ASN A 130 -15.43 -2.67 25.86
C ASN A 130 -14.59 -2.87 27.12
N TRP A 131 -15.04 -3.67 28.08
CA TRP A 131 -14.28 -3.98 29.29
C TRP A 131 -12.95 -4.69 28.98
N LYS A 132 -12.96 -5.66 28.05
CA LYS A 132 -11.74 -6.32 27.55
C LYS A 132 -10.79 -5.34 26.85
N LYS A 133 -11.33 -4.36 26.11
CA LYS A 133 -10.51 -3.31 25.48
C LYS A 133 -9.89 -2.41 26.55
N ILE A 134 -10.69 -1.92 27.51
CA ILE A 134 -10.25 -1.06 28.62
C ILE A 134 -9.11 -1.72 29.41
N THR A 135 -9.30 -2.96 29.85
CA THR A 135 -8.29 -3.71 30.62
C THR A 135 -7.01 -4.02 29.82
N ALA A 136 -7.08 -3.96 28.49
CA ALA A 136 -5.93 -4.16 27.61
C ALA A 136 -5.28 -2.85 27.12
N LEU A 137 -5.87 -1.67 27.41
CA LEU A 137 -5.46 -0.38 26.82
C LEU A 137 -3.98 -0.08 27.02
N SER A 138 -3.43 -0.33 28.20
CA SER A 138 -2.02 -0.06 28.50
C SER A 138 -1.08 -0.82 27.56
N LYS A 139 -1.37 -2.11 27.33
CA LYS A 139 -0.58 -2.98 26.45
C LYS A 139 -0.77 -2.62 24.97
N THR A 140 -2.01 -2.38 24.55
CA THR A 140 -2.30 -2.05 23.14
C THR A 140 -1.71 -0.71 22.75
N MET A 141 -1.81 0.31 23.60
CA MET A 141 -1.25 1.64 23.35
C MET A 141 0.28 1.62 23.27
N LEU A 142 0.95 0.88 24.15
CA LEU A 142 2.41 0.73 24.06
C LEU A 142 2.83 0.08 22.74
N GLN A 143 2.14 -0.98 22.31
CA GLN A 143 2.42 -1.66 21.05
C GLN A 143 2.22 -0.70 19.86
N LYS A 144 1.09 0.00 19.81
CA LYS A 144 0.79 0.99 18.77
C LYS A 144 1.84 2.11 18.73
N MET A 145 2.25 2.64 19.87
CA MET A 145 3.29 3.67 19.95
C MET A 145 4.63 3.18 19.40
N MET A 146 5.03 1.96 19.75
CA MET A 146 6.28 1.38 19.23
C MET A 146 6.24 1.22 17.72
N GLU A 147 5.12 0.73 17.18
CA GLU A 147 4.92 0.57 15.73
C GLU A 147 4.92 1.93 15.02
N ALA A 148 4.18 2.91 15.55
CA ALA A 148 4.07 4.24 14.95
C ALA A 148 5.41 4.98 14.90
N VAL A 149 6.22 4.92 15.98
CA VAL A 149 7.55 5.55 16.00
C VAL A 149 8.53 4.90 15.03
N ILE A 150 8.49 3.57 14.89
CA ILE A 150 9.32 2.85 13.93
C ILE A 150 8.90 3.23 12.50
N ALA A 151 7.60 3.17 12.22
CA ALA A 151 7.06 3.48 10.90
C ALA A 151 7.30 4.94 10.50
N GLU A 152 7.07 5.91 11.40
CA GLU A 152 7.35 7.33 11.16
C GLU A 152 8.80 7.52 10.71
N LYS A 153 9.74 6.88 11.40
CA LYS A 153 11.17 6.99 11.10
C LYS A 153 11.53 6.35 9.76
N GLU A 154 10.97 5.18 9.44
CA GLU A 154 11.17 4.51 8.15
C GLU A 154 10.65 5.38 6.99
N HIS A 155 9.43 5.92 7.14
CA HIS A 155 8.81 6.78 6.14
C HIS A 155 9.52 8.14 6.00
N HIS A 156 10.04 8.71 7.11
CA HIS A 156 10.87 9.91 7.07
C HIS A 156 12.14 9.67 6.26
N LEU A 157 12.89 8.59 6.55
CA LEU A 157 14.12 8.26 5.82
C LEU A 157 13.84 8.05 4.33
N ALA A 158 12.81 7.28 3.98
CA ALA A 158 12.41 7.04 2.60
C ALA A 158 12.02 8.34 1.88
N LEU A 159 11.26 9.22 2.53
CA LEU A 159 10.88 10.52 1.98
C LEU A 159 12.10 11.44 1.80
N SER A 160 13.06 11.40 2.73
CA SER A 160 14.31 12.16 2.62
C SER A 160 15.16 11.68 1.44
N GLU A 161 15.27 10.37 1.23
CA GLU A 161 15.97 9.79 0.08
C GLU A 161 15.29 10.17 -1.24
N LEU A 162 13.96 10.09 -1.31
CA LEU A 162 13.19 10.53 -2.47
C LEU A 162 13.37 12.02 -2.76
N LYS A 163 13.34 12.88 -1.73
CA LYS A 163 13.63 14.32 -1.87
C LYS A 163 15.03 14.57 -2.42
N SER A 164 16.04 13.85 -1.94
CA SER A 164 17.41 13.94 -2.48
C SER A 164 17.45 13.55 -3.95
N SER A 165 16.87 12.40 -4.30
CA SER A 165 16.81 11.91 -5.68
C SER A 165 16.12 12.89 -6.64
N ILE A 166 15.07 13.59 -6.19
CA ILE A 166 14.34 14.58 -7.01
C ILE A 166 15.13 15.88 -7.16
N ASN A 167 15.90 16.27 -6.15
CA ASN A 167 16.77 17.44 -6.25
C ASN A 167 17.97 17.18 -7.17
N ASP A 168 18.47 15.94 -7.19
CA ASP A 168 19.56 15.52 -8.06
C ASP A 168 19.09 15.29 -9.51
N SER A 169 17.80 15.01 -9.74
CA SER A 169 17.18 15.01 -11.06
C SER A 169 16.76 16.43 -11.45
N GLY A 170 16.76 16.77 -12.74
CA GLY A 170 16.54 18.14 -13.24
C GLY A 170 15.17 18.79 -12.89
N VAL A 171 14.31 18.12 -12.09
CA VAL A 171 13.03 18.60 -11.58
C VAL A 171 13.22 19.63 -10.44
N GLY A 172 14.20 19.41 -9.56
CA GLY A 172 14.70 20.40 -8.60
C GLY A 172 13.77 20.78 -7.43
N ALA A 173 14.31 21.59 -6.50
CA ALA A 173 13.66 21.97 -5.25
C ALA A 173 12.40 22.84 -5.40
N ALA A 174 12.27 23.56 -6.53
CA ALA A 174 11.11 24.39 -6.81
C ALA A 174 9.83 23.55 -6.99
N SER A 175 9.92 22.42 -7.70
CA SER A 175 8.79 21.49 -7.88
C SER A 175 8.36 20.87 -6.56
N LEU A 176 9.31 20.45 -5.70
CA LEU A 176 8.98 19.92 -4.37
C LEU A 176 8.20 20.93 -3.51
N THR A 177 8.54 22.22 -3.63
CA THR A 177 7.84 23.29 -2.92
C THR A 177 6.44 23.50 -3.48
N ALA A 178 6.29 23.50 -4.80
CA ALA A 178 4.99 23.61 -5.46
C ALA A 178 4.05 22.46 -5.07
N TRP A 179 4.54 21.21 -5.12
CA TRP A 179 3.76 20.03 -4.77
C TRP A 179 3.35 20.01 -3.30
N ARG A 180 4.19 20.53 -2.39
CA ARG A 180 3.79 20.72 -0.99
C ARG A 180 2.59 21.64 -0.86
N THR A 181 2.65 22.80 -1.54
CA THR A 181 1.55 23.77 -1.53
C THR A 181 0.27 23.18 -2.11
N GLU A 182 0.35 22.31 -3.13
CA GLU A 182 -0.81 21.59 -3.65
C GLU A 182 -1.47 20.69 -2.59
N ILE A 183 -0.67 19.96 -1.80
CA ILE A 183 -1.17 19.13 -0.70
C ILE A 183 -1.84 19.99 0.37
N GLU A 184 -1.17 21.04 0.84
CA GLU A 184 -1.70 21.92 1.89
C GLU A 184 -3.00 22.62 1.44
N ALA A 185 -3.07 23.05 0.18
CA ALA A 185 -4.29 23.65 -0.37
C ALA A 185 -5.45 22.66 -0.43
N TRP A 186 -5.18 21.41 -0.83
CA TRP A 186 -6.20 20.35 -0.90
C TRP A 186 -6.66 19.87 0.48
N GLU A 187 -5.74 19.73 1.45
CA GLU A 187 -6.08 19.36 2.83
C GLU A 187 -7.02 20.40 3.48
N MET A 188 -6.83 21.69 3.16
CA MET A 188 -7.70 22.77 3.64
C MET A 188 -9.03 22.85 2.88
N ASP A 189 -9.02 22.57 1.58
CA ASP A 189 -10.19 22.66 0.71
C ASP A 189 -10.18 21.54 -0.34
N HIS A 190 -10.99 20.50 -0.10
CA HIS A 190 -11.09 19.34 -0.98
C HIS A 190 -11.79 19.66 -2.32
N SER A 191 -12.23 20.90 -2.55
CA SER A 191 -12.70 21.36 -3.87
C SER A 191 -11.55 21.73 -4.82
N GLN A 192 -10.33 21.90 -4.29
CA GLN A 192 -9.12 22.10 -5.09
C GLN A 192 -8.71 20.83 -5.85
N CYS A 193 -7.78 20.97 -6.80
CA CYS A 193 -7.27 19.84 -7.57
C CYS A 193 -6.62 18.80 -6.63
N ASN A 194 -6.98 17.52 -6.79
CA ASN A 194 -6.45 16.45 -5.94
C ASN A 194 -4.99 16.13 -6.34
N PRO A 195 -4.01 16.36 -5.44
CA PRO A 195 -2.60 16.14 -5.75
C PRO A 195 -2.22 14.68 -5.88
N PHE A 196 -3.04 13.75 -5.37
CA PHE A 196 -2.81 12.30 -5.40
C PHE A 196 -3.32 11.63 -6.69
N GLN A 197 -4.02 12.38 -7.55
CA GLN A 197 -4.47 11.90 -8.86
C GLN A 197 -3.43 12.23 -9.92
N ARG A 198 -3.26 11.31 -10.88
CA ARG A 198 -2.49 11.57 -12.10
C ARG A 198 -3.25 12.59 -12.95
N GLN A 199 -2.54 13.61 -13.40
CA GLN A 199 -3.06 14.68 -14.26
C GLN A 199 -2.89 14.33 -15.74
N VAL A 200 -1.85 13.56 -16.08
CA VAL A 200 -1.63 13.08 -17.45
C VAL A 200 -2.45 11.81 -17.66
N GLY A 201 -3.33 11.82 -18.65
CA GLY A 201 -4.19 10.68 -18.98
C GLY A 201 -3.38 9.43 -19.32
N THR A 202 -3.95 8.24 -19.03
CA THR A 202 -3.37 6.96 -19.41
C THR A 202 -3.05 6.94 -20.90
N MET A 203 -1.77 6.76 -21.26
CA MET A 203 -1.34 6.70 -22.66
C MET A 203 -2.12 5.60 -23.38
N THR A 204 -2.77 5.96 -24.49
CA THR A 204 -3.46 4.99 -25.34
C THR A 204 -2.43 4.06 -25.99
N GLN A 205 -2.83 2.84 -26.40
CA GLN A 205 -1.92 1.92 -27.10
C GLN A 205 -1.22 2.61 -28.29
N ALA A 206 -1.95 3.43 -29.05
CA ALA A 206 -1.39 4.23 -30.13
C ALA A 206 -0.34 5.25 -29.67
N ALA A 207 -0.51 5.85 -28.49
CA ALA A 207 0.46 6.78 -27.92
C ALA A 207 1.72 6.06 -27.42
N VAL A 208 1.58 4.90 -26.78
CA VAL A 208 2.72 4.05 -26.37
C VAL A 208 3.50 3.56 -27.59
N GLN A 209 2.79 3.15 -28.63
CA GLN A 209 3.41 2.69 -29.87
C GLN A 209 4.11 3.84 -30.62
N LEU A 210 3.52 5.05 -30.59
CA LEU A 210 4.17 6.24 -31.11
C LEU A 210 5.46 6.57 -30.34
N GLU A 211 5.43 6.53 -29.01
CA GLU A 211 6.60 6.79 -28.16
C GLU A 211 7.72 5.75 -28.40
N LEU A 212 7.37 4.46 -28.45
CA LEU A 212 8.31 3.39 -28.80
C LEU A 212 8.89 3.55 -30.21
N THR A 213 8.09 3.98 -31.19
CA THR A 213 8.57 4.24 -32.55
C THR A 213 9.52 5.44 -32.59
N GLN A 214 9.22 6.50 -31.83
CA GLN A 214 10.09 7.68 -31.72
C GLN A 214 11.41 7.35 -31.03
N GLN A 215 11.38 6.52 -29.98
CA GLN A 215 12.55 6.02 -29.28
C GLN A 215 13.43 5.17 -30.21
N ASP A 216 12.83 4.20 -30.91
CA ASP A 216 13.55 3.36 -31.88
C ASP A 216 14.16 4.20 -33.02
N THR A 217 13.48 5.27 -33.46
CA THR A 217 13.99 6.18 -34.49
C THR A 217 15.23 6.92 -33.99
N LYS A 218 15.24 7.42 -32.75
CA LYS A 218 16.42 8.03 -32.13
C LYS A 218 17.58 7.04 -32.00
N GLU A 219 17.31 5.82 -31.56
CA GLU A 219 18.35 4.78 -31.39
C GLU A 219 18.95 4.32 -32.74
N LEU A 220 18.17 4.38 -33.82
CA LEU A 220 18.65 4.20 -35.20
C LEU A 220 19.51 5.39 -35.67
N GLU A 221 19.08 6.62 -35.39
CA GLU A 221 19.81 7.86 -35.75
C GLU A 221 21.16 7.96 -35.02
N ASP A 222 21.21 7.56 -33.74
CA ASP A 222 22.41 7.56 -32.91
C ASP A 222 23.32 6.33 -33.14
N GLY A 223 22.87 5.37 -33.96
CA GLY A 223 23.64 4.18 -34.33
C GLY A 223 23.83 3.15 -33.20
N SER A 224 23.09 3.29 -32.09
CA SER A 224 23.13 2.38 -30.94
C SER A 224 22.20 1.17 -31.10
N ALA A 225 21.28 1.20 -32.05
CA ALA A 225 20.33 0.12 -32.29
C ALA A 225 20.98 -1.11 -32.96
N ILE A 226 20.79 -2.29 -32.35
CA ILE A 226 21.04 -3.58 -33.01
C ILE A 226 19.85 -3.86 -33.92
N SER A 227 19.89 -3.31 -35.14
CA SER A 227 18.85 -3.54 -36.13
C SER A 227 19.08 -4.87 -36.86
N LEU A 228 18.12 -5.79 -36.76
CA LEU A 228 18.10 -7.04 -37.53
C LEU A 228 17.62 -6.82 -38.98
N HIS A 229 16.98 -5.66 -39.27
CA HIS A 229 16.45 -5.33 -40.59
C HIS A 229 16.35 -3.80 -40.81
N THR A 230 16.75 -3.31 -41.98
CA THR A 230 16.95 -1.88 -42.29
C THR A 230 15.68 -1.01 -42.16
N GLU A 231 14.49 -1.61 -42.15
CA GLU A 231 13.19 -0.90 -42.18
C GLU A 231 12.25 -1.28 -41.02
N VAL A 232 12.64 -2.20 -40.12
CA VAL A 232 11.73 -2.71 -39.06
C VAL A 232 12.48 -2.75 -37.73
N THR A 233 11.99 -1.97 -36.76
CA THR A 233 12.55 -1.89 -35.41
C THR A 233 11.95 -2.94 -34.49
N CYS A 234 12.56 -3.17 -33.33
CA CYS A 234 12.12 -4.20 -32.40
C CYS A 234 10.70 -3.93 -31.87
N SER A 235 10.34 -2.67 -31.58
CA SER A 235 8.99 -2.33 -31.13
C SER A 235 7.94 -2.48 -32.23
N VAL A 236 8.29 -2.15 -33.48
CA VAL A 236 7.41 -2.33 -34.66
C VAL A 236 7.21 -3.81 -34.94
N LEU A 237 8.25 -4.63 -34.84
CA LEU A 237 8.16 -6.08 -35.01
C LEU A 237 7.25 -6.71 -33.93
N ILE A 238 7.39 -6.30 -32.67
CA ILE A 238 6.56 -6.81 -31.58
C ILE A 238 5.12 -6.35 -31.76
N SER A 239 4.88 -5.08 -32.12
CA SER A 239 3.51 -4.62 -32.31
C SER A 239 2.82 -5.25 -33.52
N THR A 240 3.52 -5.35 -34.64
CA THR A 240 2.99 -6.05 -35.82
C THR A 240 2.84 -7.55 -35.56
N GLY A 241 3.72 -8.14 -34.75
CA GLY A 241 3.59 -9.50 -34.24
C GLY A 241 2.33 -9.70 -33.40
N ILE A 242 1.98 -8.74 -32.53
CA ILE A 242 0.72 -8.73 -31.77
C ILE A 242 -0.48 -8.64 -32.73
N ASP A 243 -0.44 -7.73 -33.72
CA ASP A 243 -1.51 -7.58 -34.72
C ASP A 243 -1.67 -8.83 -35.61
N VAL A 244 -0.58 -9.55 -35.88
CA VAL A 244 -0.53 -10.78 -36.68
C VAL A 244 -0.91 -12.02 -35.86
N GLU A 245 -0.56 -12.08 -34.58
CA GLU A 245 -1.00 -13.14 -33.63
C GLU A 245 -2.50 -13.04 -33.34
N ASP A 246 -3.06 -11.83 -33.36
CA ASP A 246 -4.52 -11.63 -33.34
C ASP A 246 -5.21 -12.22 -34.59
N ALA A 247 -4.46 -12.48 -35.68
CA ALA A 247 -4.94 -13.07 -36.92
C ALA A 247 -4.59 -14.57 -37.13
N HIS A 248 -3.69 -15.17 -36.34
CA HIS A 248 -3.26 -16.56 -36.51
C HIS A 248 -3.15 -17.30 -35.17
N ASP A 249 -4.09 -18.21 -34.88
CA ASP A 249 -3.92 -19.24 -33.86
C ASP A 249 -3.13 -20.44 -34.45
N ASP A 250 -2.12 -20.87 -33.67
CA ASP A 250 -1.42 -22.17 -33.62
C ASP A 250 -0.41 -22.58 -34.72
N SER A 251 0.88 -22.65 -34.33
CA SER A 251 1.69 -23.89 -34.36
C SER A 251 3.11 -23.67 -33.81
N GLY A 252 3.44 -24.36 -32.71
CA GLY A 252 4.76 -24.33 -32.07
C GLY A 252 5.77 -25.29 -32.72
N CYS A 253 7.05 -24.93 -32.67
CA CYS A 253 8.19 -25.77 -33.07
C CYS A 253 9.24 -25.89 -31.94
N PRO A 254 10.02 -26.99 -31.88
CA PRO A 254 10.80 -27.40 -30.72
C PRO A 254 12.27 -26.90 -30.75
N VAL A 255 12.86 -26.87 -29.55
CA VAL A 255 14.22 -26.38 -29.22
C VAL A 255 15.30 -27.47 -29.45
N PRO A 256 16.56 -27.13 -29.80
CA PRO A 256 17.62 -28.09 -30.12
C PRO A 256 18.39 -28.66 -28.92
N ASP A 257 19.07 -29.78 -29.19
CA ASP A 257 19.72 -30.77 -28.32
C ASP A 257 21.14 -30.38 -27.80
N PRO A 258 21.54 -30.65 -26.54
CA PRO A 258 22.75 -30.12 -25.90
C PRO A 258 24.03 -30.97 -26.04
N THR A 259 24.13 -31.96 -26.93
CA THR A 259 25.35 -32.81 -27.06
C THR A 259 26.33 -32.35 -28.13
N SER A 260 26.36 -31.06 -28.45
CA SER A 260 27.01 -30.55 -29.63
C SER A 260 28.35 -29.89 -29.28
N GLY A 261 29.43 -30.67 -29.09
CA GLY A 261 30.79 -30.24 -28.71
C GLY A 261 31.40 -29.09 -29.55
N LYS A 262 30.81 -27.91 -29.42
CA LYS A 262 31.08 -26.69 -30.15
C LYS A 262 31.74 -25.70 -29.20
N ALA A 263 32.41 -24.71 -29.79
CA ALA A 263 33.13 -23.70 -29.03
C ALA A 263 32.23 -22.95 -28.01
N GLU A 264 30.92 -22.83 -28.31
CA GLU A 264 29.92 -22.24 -27.41
C GLU A 264 29.66 -23.01 -26.11
N ASP A 265 30.07 -24.29 -26.00
CA ASP A 265 29.87 -25.10 -24.80
C ASP A 265 31.01 -24.98 -23.78
N PHE A 266 32.12 -24.33 -24.17
CA PHE A 266 33.24 -24.09 -23.26
C PHE A 266 32.95 -22.89 -22.36
N GLN A 267 33.09 -23.09 -21.05
CA GLN A 267 32.92 -22.01 -20.07
C GLN A 267 34.01 -20.95 -20.25
N LEU A 268 33.62 -19.79 -20.77
CA LEU A 268 34.46 -18.60 -20.88
C LEU A 268 34.57 -17.95 -19.50
N LEU A 269 35.74 -18.06 -18.88
CA LEU A 269 36.04 -17.44 -17.59
C LEU A 269 36.45 -15.98 -17.79
N LEU A 270 35.71 -15.07 -17.16
CA LEU A 270 36.03 -13.63 -17.17
C LEU A 270 36.96 -13.26 -16.00
N PRO A 271 37.71 -12.14 -16.07
CA PRO A 271 38.58 -11.72 -14.98
C PRO A 271 37.87 -11.65 -13.62
N SER A 272 36.61 -11.21 -13.54
CA SER A 272 35.80 -11.21 -12.31
C SER A 272 35.55 -12.59 -11.68
N GLU A 273 35.68 -13.67 -12.45
CA GLU A 273 35.47 -15.04 -11.99
C GLU A 273 36.77 -15.73 -11.56
N ILE A 274 37.93 -15.23 -12.02
CA ILE A 274 39.24 -15.86 -11.77
C ILE A 274 40.20 -14.98 -10.97
N CYS A 275 39.92 -13.69 -10.79
CA CYS A 275 40.83 -12.76 -10.11
C CYS A 275 41.12 -13.13 -8.65
N ASP A 276 40.23 -13.88 -8.00
CA ASP A 276 40.44 -14.45 -6.65
C ASP A 276 41.50 -15.57 -6.64
N VAL A 277 41.74 -16.23 -7.78
CA VAL A 277 42.58 -17.44 -7.90
C VAL A 277 43.87 -17.16 -8.66
N VAL A 278 43.82 -16.28 -9.67
CA VAL A 278 44.93 -15.99 -10.58
C VAL A 278 45.17 -14.48 -10.65
N PRO A 279 46.43 -14.02 -10.52
CA PRO A 279 46.77 -12.62 -10.72
C PRO A 279 46.34 -12.13 -12.11
N CYS A 280 45.38 -11.21 -12.14
CA CYS A 280 44.86 -10.61 -13.37
C CYS A 280 45.47 -9.24 -13.63
N ASN A 281 45.64 -8.88 -14.90
CA ASN A 281 46.12 -7.54 -15.26
C ASN A 281 45.07 -6.48 -14.84
N LYS A 282 45.52 -5.44 -14.13
CA LYS A 282 44.65 -4.37 -13.63
C LYS A 282 43.83 -3.67 -14.73
N THR A 283 44.40 -3.49 -15.93
CA THR A 283 43.71 -2.88 -17.08
C THR A 283 42.51 -3.71 -17.54
N LEU A 284 42.61 -5.04 -17.47
CA LEU A 284 41.51 -5.94 -17.81
C LEU A 284 40.40 -5.87 -16.77
N LEU A 285 40.76 -5.81 -15.49
CA LEU A 285 39.81 -5.62 -14.39
C LEU A 285 39.08 -4.28 -14.50
N GLU A 286 39.78 -3.19 -14.84
CA GLU A 286 39.19 -1.85 -15.03
C GLU A 286 38.26 -1.78 -16.26
N THR A 287 38.62 -2.47 -17.33
CA THR A 287 37.77 -2.57 -18.54
C THR A 287 36.49 -3.36 -18.23
N GLU A 288 36.63 -4.54 -17.62
CA GLU A 288 35.48 -5.36 -17.24
C GLU A 288 34.58 -4.63 -16.23
N TRP A 289 35.16 -3.94 -15.25
CA TRP A 289 34.41 -3.10 -14.31
C TRP A 289 33.51 -2.11 -15.02
N SER A 290 34.07 -1.39 -16.00
CA SER A 290 33.34 -0.33 -16.71
C SER A 290 32.18 -0.91 -17.53
N LEU A 291 32.42 -2.05 -18.19
CA LEU A 291 31.40 -2.79 -18.95
C LEU A 291 30.31 -3.38 -18.05
N CYS A 292 30.68 -3.98 -16.92
CA CYS A 292 29.71 -4.52 -15.97
C CYS A 292 28.90 -3.41 -15.31
N PHE A 293 29.50 -2.25 -15.04
CA PHE A 293 28.80 -1.11 -14.47
C PHE A 293 27.76 -0.55 -15.45
N SER A 294 28.12 -0.38 -16.72
CA SER A 294 27.15 0.02 -17.76
C SER A 294 26.08 -1.05 -17.96
N GLN A 295 26.47 -2.32 -18.07
CA GLN A 295 25.53 -3.44 -18.25
C GLN A 295 24.54 -3.56 -17.08
N ALA A 296 24.98 -3.36 -15.84
CA ALA A 296 24.09 -3.33 -14.68
C ALA A 296 23.13 -2.13 -14.73
N THR A 297 23.63 -0.96 -15.15
CA THR A 297 22.80 0.24 -15.31
C THR A 297 21.74 0.05 -16.40
N ASP A 298 22.11 -0.50 -17.54
CA ASP A 298 21.23 -0.75 -18.67
C ASP A 298 20.20 -1.83 -18.33
N ALA A 299 20.63 -2.95 -17.71
CA ALA A 299 19.72 -4.00 -17.26
C ALA A 299 18.72 -3.48 -16.20
N LEU A 300 19.12 -2.56 -15.33
CA LEU A 300 18.21 -1.91 -14.38
C LEU A 300 17.18 -1.02 -15.11
N ASN A 301 17.60 -0.29 -16.14
CA ASN A 301 16.70 0.49 -16.99
C ASN A 301 15.73 -0.40 -17.78
N GLU A 302 16.19 -1.52 -18.33
CA GLU A 302 15.33 -2.55 -18.93
C GLU A 302 14.28 -3.04 -17.93
N CYS A 303 14.69 -3.39 -16.70
CA CYS A 303 13.75 -3.80 -15.64
C CYS A 303 12.70 -2.73 -15.36
N ARG A 304 13.09 -1.45 -15.22
CA ARG A 304 12.16 -0.32 -15.02
C ARG A 304 11.16 -0.23 -16.16
N SER A 305 11.62 -0.31 -17.42
CA SER A 305 10.77 -0.27 -18.61
C SER A 305 9.78 -1.44 -18.66
N HIS A 306 10.22 -2.67 -18.41
CA HIS A 306 9.32 -3.84 -18.36
C HIS A 306 8.29 -3.74 -17.24
N ILE A 307 8.68 -3.23 -16.07
CA ILE A 307 7.74 -3.00 -14.95
C ILE A 307 6.66 -1.98 -15.34
N ARG A 308 7.04 -0.86 -15.99
CA ARG A 308 6.09 0.15 -16.48
C ARG A 308 5.12 -0.44 -17.50
N LEU A 309 5.65 -1.13 -18.50
CA LEU A 309 4.84 -1.77 -19.55
C LEU A 309 3.84 -2.76 -18.94
N ARG A 310 4.31 -3.65 -18.04
CA ARG A 310 3.46 -4.62 -17.35
C ARG A 310 2.34 -3.95 -16.55
N HIS A 311 2.65 -2.82 -15.88
CA HIS A 311 1.66 -2.05 -15.14
C HIS A 311 0.61 -1.42 -16.06
N GLN A 312 1.03 -0.80 -17.17
CA GLN A 312 0.11 -0.24 -18.17
C GLN A 312 -0.80 -1.31 -18.78
N LEU A 313 -0.25 -2.47 -19.16
CA LEU A 313 -1.02 -3.61 -19.67
C LEU A 313 -2.05 -4.10 -18.65
N TYR A 314 -1.69 -4.13 -17.37
CA TYR A 314 -2.63 -4.48 -16.31
C TYR A 314 -3.78 -3.46 -16.23
N GLN A 315 -3.48 -2.16 -16.22
CA GLN A 315 -4.49 -1.10 -16.13
C GLN A 315 -5.46 -1.18 -17.31
N PHE A 316 -4.91 -1.33 -18.52
CA PHE A 316 -5.69 -1.53 -19.74
C PHE A 316 -6.62 -2.74 -19.63
N LYS A 317 -6.11 -3.88 -19.16
CA LYS A 317 -6.89 -5.09 -18.95
C LYS A 317 -8.08 -4.84 -18.01
N VAL A 318 -7.85 -4.20 -16.87
CA VAL A 318 -8.90 -3.90 -15.89
C VAL A 318 -9.96 -2.95 -16.45
N GLN A 319 -9.54 -1.94 -17.21
CA GLN A 319 -10.46 -0.91 -17.71
C GLN A 319 -11.26 -1.35 -18.94
N HIS A 320 -10.71 -2.22 -19.80
CA HIS A 320 -11.26 -2.44 -21.13
C HIS A 320 -11.63 -3.90 -21.45
N LEU A 321 -11.19 -4.90 -20.69
CA LEU A 321 -11.35 -6.32 -21.07
C LEU A 321 -12.36 -7.09 -20.19
N CYS A 322 -13.57 -7.31 -20.72
CA CYS A 322 -14.64 -8.03 -19.99
C CYS A 322 -14.87 -9.49 -20.44
N ARG A 323 -14.20 -9.97 -21.50
CA ARG A 323 -14.41 -11.32 -22.10
C ARG A 323 -13.24 -12.27 -21.82
N GLN A 324 -13.53 -13.57 -21.73
CA GLN A 324 -12.55 -14.60 -21.36
C GLN A 324 -11.37 -14.70 -22.35
N GLY A 325 -11.63 -14.75 -23.66
CA GLY A 325 -10.58 -14.84 -24.68
C GLY A 325 -9.56 -13.68 -24.63
N PRO A 326 -10.01 -12.42 -24.72
CA PRO A 326 -9.14 -11.25 -24.54
C PRO A 326 -8.39 -11.22 -23.21
N ASN A 327 -9.04 -11.65 -22.12
CA ASN A 327 -8.39 -11.74 -20.80
C ASN A 327 -7.24 -12.77 -20.77
N THR A 328 -7.40 -13.91 -21.45
CA THR A 328 -6.37 -14.94 -21.55
C THR A 328 -5.20 -14.47 -22.43
N ARG A 329 -5.47 -13.81 -23.57
CA ARG A 329 -4.41 -13.27 -24.45
C ARG A 329 -3.62 -12.16 -23.77
N ALA A 330 -4.30 -11.17 -23.17
CA ALA A 330 -3.64 -10.14 -22.38
C ALA A 330 -2.78 -10.73 -21.25
N ARG A 331 -3.22 -11.84 -20.63
CA ARG A 331 -2.42 -12.56 -19.64
C ARG A 331 -1.16 -13.18 -20.24
N LYS A 332 -1.24 -13.82 -21.41
CA LYS A 332 -0.05 -14.33 -22.12
C LYS A 332 0.95 -13.21 -22.45
N THR A 333 0.48 -12.07 -22.95
CA THR A 333 1.34 -10.90 -23.20
C THR A 333 2.01 -10.41 -21.92
N MET A 334 1.25 -10.33 -20.82
CA MET A 334 1.82 -9.96 -19.51
C MET A 334 2.83 -10.99 -19.00
N ASP A 335 2.59 -12.28 -19.21
CA ASP A 335 3.51 -13.36 -18.84
C ASP A 335 4.82 -13.28 -19.66
N ALA A 336 4.74 -12.93 -20.95
CA ALA A 336 5.92 -12.68 -21.78
C ALA A 336 6.73 -11.46 -21.31
N VAL A 337 6.06 -10.37 -20.92
CA VAL A 337 6.73 -9.20 -20.32
C VAL A 337 7.38 -9.56 -18.97
N GLU A 338 6.72 -10.40 -18.16
CA GLU A 338 7.29 -10.90 -16.90
C GLU A 338 8.53 -11.78 -17.15
N GLU A 339 8.53 -12.60 -18.21
CA GLU A 339 9.70 -13.38 -18.62
C GLU A 339 10.87 -12.47 -19.02
N CYS A 340 10.64 -11.45 -19.85
CA CYS A 340 11.63 -10.44 -20.20
C CYS A 340 12.18 -9.70 -18.95
N LEU A 341 11.30 -9.33 -18.02
CA LEU A 341 11.68 -8.71 -16.75
C LEU A 341 12.62 -9.63 -15.95
N MET A 342 12.32 -10.92 -15.86
CA MET A 342 13.16 -11.89 -15.15
C MET A 342 14.50 -12.12 -15.85
N LEU A 343 14.56 -12.04 -17.18
CA LEU A 343 15.80 -12.08 -17.94
C LEU A 343 16.67 -10.85 -17.66
N SER A 344 16.12 -9.64 -17.70
CA SER A 344 16.84 -8.41 -17.34
C SER A 344 17.28 -8.41 -15.87
N HIS A 345 16.45 -8.94 -14.97
CA HIS A 345 16.81 -9.14 -13.56
C HIS A 345 18.02 -10.07 -13.41
N ALA A 346 18.06 -11.17 -14.17
CA ALA A 346 19.20 -12.08 -14.18
C ALA A 346 20.46 -11.46 -14.80
N LYS A 347 20.33 -10.64 -15.86
CA LYS A 347 21.45 -9.84 -16.41
C LYS A 347 22.02 -8.92 -15.33
N TYR A 348 21.16 -8.16 -14.63
CA TYR A 348 21.56 -7.29 -13.54
C TYR A 348 22.29 -8.06 -12.43
N ALA A 349 21.73 -9.18 -11.99
CA ALA A 349 22.30 -9.98 -10.90
C ALA A 349 23.70 -10.52 -11.26
N ARG A 350 23.92 -10.93 -12.52
CA ARG A 350 25.25 -11.37 -13.00
C ARG A 350 26.25 -10.21 -13.02
N ALA A 351 25.87 -9.06 -13.59
CA ALA A 351 26.73 -7.89 -13.65
C ALA A 351 27.07 -7.36 -12.23
N HIS A 352 26.08 -7.32 -11.33
CA HIS A 352 26.28 -6.91 -9.93
C HIS A 352 27.23 -7.85 -9.17
N LYS A 353 27.10 -9.17 -9.38
CA LYS A 353 28.03 -10.16 -8.82
C LYS A 353 29.47 -9.95 -9.33
N ALA A 354 29.65 -9.67 -10.61
CA ALA A 354 30.96 -9.36 -11.18
C ALA A 354 31.55 -8.08 -10.56
N LEU A 355 30.74 -7.01 -10.42
CA LEU A 355 31.15 -5.77 -9.75
C LEU A 355 31.58 -6.01 -8.30
N LEU A 356 30.86 -6.83 -7.52
CA LEU A 356 31.27 -7.18 -6.15
C LEU A 356 32.65 -7.86 -6.08
N SER A 357 32.98 -8.70 -7.06
CA SER A 357 34.29 -9.36 -7.15
C SER A 357 35.39 -8.37 -7.53
N LEU A 358 35.16 -7.57 -8.57
CA LEU A 358 36.11 -6.60 -9.09
C LEU A 358 36.37 -5.43 -8.12
N ALA A 359 35.34 -4.99 -7.37
CA ALA A 359 35.43 -3.88 -6.42
C ALA A 359 36.54 -4.10 -5.38
N ARG A 360 36.68 -5.34 -4.90
CA ARG A 360 37.68 -5.75 -3.90
C ARG A 360 39.11 -5.64 -4.41
N HIS A 361 39.32 -5.82 -5.71
CA HIS A 361 40.65 -5.80 -6.34
C HIS A 361 41.02 -4.42 -6.89
N LEU A 362 40.03 -3.56 -7.11
CA LEU A 362 40.20 -2.21 -7.65
C LEU A 362 40.02 -1.10 -6.60
N ASP A 363 39.84 -1.46 -5.32
CA ASP A 363 39.59 -0.55 -4.20
C ASP A 363 38.45 0.46 -4.49
N ARG A 364 37.37 -0.02 -5.11
CA ARG A 364 36.18 0.80 -5.43
C ARG A 364 35.26 0.87 -4.21
N ILE A 365 35.07 2.07 -3.67
CA ILE A 365 34.22 2.32 -2.50
C ILE A 365 33.04 3.20 -2.90
N GLY A 366 31.86 2.88 -2.36
CA GLY A 366 30.69 3.73 -2.48
C GLY A 366 30.07 3.68 -3.87
N TRP A 367 30.16 2.58 -4.60
CA TRP A 367 29.37 2.37 -5.82
C TRP A 367 28.05 1.65 -5.49
N GLU A 368 27.99 1.01 -4.32
CA GLU A 368 26.87 0.21 -3.83
C GLU A 368 25.60 1.04 -3.61
N HIS A 369 25.74 2.35 -3.34
CA HIS A 369 24.58 3.24 -3.24
C HIS A 369 23.89 3.45 -4.59
N LYS A 370 24.62 3.30 -5.71
CA LYS A 370 24.07 3.44 -7.06
C LYS A 370 23.49 2.13 -7.59
N LEU A 371 24.13 1.02 -7.27
CA LEU A 371 23.73 -0.32 -7.72
C LEU A 371 23.64 -1.26 -6.52
N GLN A 372 22.44 -1.36 -5.95
CA GLN A 372 22.16 -2.22 -4.80
C GLN A 372 21.76 -3.64 -5.23
N PRO A 373 21.84 -4.65 -4.35
CA PRO A 373 21.32 -5.99 -4.63
C PRO A 373 19.83 -5.95 -5.00
N LEU A 374 19.51 -6.42 -6.21
CA LEU A 374 18.14 -6.41 -6.73
C LEU A 374 17.41 -7.71 -6.35
N LYS A 375 16.49 -7.63 -5.38
CA LYS A 375 15.61 -8.73 -4.97
C LYS A 375 14.28 -8.66 -5.73
N LYS A 376 13.57 -9.78 -5.85
CA LYS A 376 12.25 -9.83 -6.51
C LYS A 376 11.23 -8.85 -5.89
N MET A 377 11.28 -8.63 -4.57
CA MET A 377 10.43 -7.65 -3.87
C MET A 377 10.64 -6.19 -4.31
N HIS A 378 11.77 -5.88 -4.94
CA HIS A 378 12.06 -4.54 -5.47
C HIS A 378 11.42 -4.32 -6.85
N LEU A 379 11.01 -5.39 -7.56
CA LEU A 379 10.47 -5.34 -8.92
C LEU A 379 8.98 -4.95 -8.92
N ARG A 380 8.70 -3.77 -8.39
CA ARG A 380 7.34 -3.23 -8.23
C ARG A 380 7.19 -1.90 -8.99
N PRO A 381 6.05 -1.66 -9.67
CA PRO A 381 5.78 -0.38 -10.31
C PRO A 381 5.78 0.80 -9.34
N ILE A 382 6.02 1.98 -9.88
CA ILE A 382 5.69 3.25 -9.22
C ILE A 382 4.18 3.26 -8.91
N GLY A 383 3.82 3.33 -7.61
CA GLY A 383 2.43 3.38 -7.15
C GLY A 383 1.66 2.06 -7.09
N ASP A 384 2.27 0.90 -7.36
CA ASP A 384 1.61 -0.41 -7.20
C ASP A 384 1.91 -1.01 -5.82
N PHE A 385 0.98 -0.79 -4.90
CA PHE A 385 1.08 -1.21 -3.51
C PHE A 385 0.17 -2.39 -3.17
N ARG A 386 -0.30 -3.19 -4.13
CA ARG A 386 -1.28 -4.27 -3.87
C ARG A 386 -0.89 -5.33 -2.84
N GLN A 387 0.38 -5.38 -2.44
CA GLN A 387 0.90 -6.28 -1.39
C GLN A 387 1.18 -5.57 -0.05
N GLN A 388 0.92 -4.27 0.05
CA GLN A 388 1.11 -3.44 1.24
C GLN A 388 -0.16 -2.60 1.48
N THR A 389 -0.48 -2.28 2.73
CA THR A 389 -1.49 -1.26 2.98
C THR A 389 -0.96 0.08 2.43
N GLN A 390 -1.82 0.90 1.82
CA GLN A 390 -1.37 2.17 1.21
C GLN A 390 -0.56 3.05 2.18
N GLY A 391 -0.88 2.98 3.48
CA GLY A 391 -0.17 3.68 4.56
C GLY A 391 1.17 3.08 5.01
N THR A 392 1.55 1.87 4.60
CA THR A 392 2.86 1.25 4.96
C THR A 392 3.81 1.14 3.77
N ALA A 393 3.39 1.62 2.61
CA ALA A 393 4.08 1.34 1.38
C ALA A 393 5.24 2.31 1.15
N ILE A 394 6.41 1.76 0.83
CA ILE A 394 7.64 2.51 0.54
C ILE A 394 8.03 2.26 -0.91
N MET A 395 8.38 3.33 -1.62
CA MET A 395 8.86 3.26 -3.00
C MET A 395 10.11 2.39 -3.10
N SER A 396 10.16 1.53 -4.13
CA SER A 396 11.34 0.70 -4.38
C SER A 396 12.55 1.57 -4.76
N TRP A 397 13.73 1.27 -4.20
CA TRP A 397 14.98 2.01 -4.47
C TRP A 397 15.36 2.06 -5.95
N ILE A 398 14.87 1.10 -6.76
CA ILE A 398 15.08 1.11 -8.21
C ILE A 398 14.52 2.38 -8.85
N TRP A 399 13.61 3.11 -8.20
CA TRP A 399 13.07 4.37 -8.70
C TRP A 399 13.77 5.60 -8.12
N LEU A 400 14.61 5.43 -7.08
CA LEU A 400 15.35 6.50 -6.39
C LEU A 400 16.73 6.77 -7.00
N THR A 401 17.21 5.91 -7.91
CA THR A 401 18.58 5.95 -8.42
C THR A 401 18.68 6.65 -9.78
N HIS A 402 19.35 7.82 -9.74
CA HIS A 402 19.71 8.76 -10.81
C HIS A 402 19.64 8.24 -12.25
N ARG A 403 18.61 8.72 -12.96
CA ARG A 403 18.54 9.22 -14.35
C ARG A 403 17.04 9.22 -14.70
N ILE A 404 16.28 10.04 -13.97
CA ILE A 404 15.09 10.61 -14.57
C ILE A 404 15.63 11.81 -15.34
N SER A 405 15.75 11.66 -16.66
CA SER A 405 16.23 12.71 -17.56
C SER A 405 15.17 13.82 -17.61
N SER A 406 15.58 15.06 -17.87
CA SER A 406 14.63 16.12 -18.25
C SER A 406 13.90 15.81 -19.57
N ASP A 407 14.39 14.84 -20.34
CA ASP A 407 13.77 14.32 -21.57
C ASP A 407 12.75 13.19 -21.32
N ASP A 408 12.52 12.78 -20.07
CA ASP A 408 11.53 11.76 -19.79
C ASP A 408 10.11 12.29 -20.02
N SER A 409 9.21 11.41 -20.46
CA SER A 409 7.85 11.79 -20.82
C SER A 409 7.09 12.42 -19.66
N GLU A 410 6.21 13.38 -19.98
CA GLU A 410 5.36 14.14 -19.05
C GLU A 410 4.66 13.23 -18.01
N GLY A 411 4.29 12.02 -18.42
CA GLY A 411 3.69 11.00 -17.55
C GLY A 411 4.61 10.44 -16.46
N LEU A 412 5.94 10.41 -16.66
CA LEU A 412 6.88 9.99 -15.63
C LEU A 412 7.04 11.05 -14.54
N GLN A 413 7.12 12.33 -14.93
CA GLN A 413 7.20 13.43 -13.98
C GLN A 413 5.90 13.54 -13.15
N ASP A 414 4.73 13.37 -13.76
CA ASP A 414 3.46 13.33 -13.04
C ASP A 414 3.35 12.11 -12.11
N SER A 415 3.84 10.93 -12.54
CA SER A 415 3.91 9.75 -11.67
C SER A 415 4.81 9.98 -10.45
N LEU A 416 5.96 10.65 -10.65
CA LEU A 416 6.87 11.00 -9.56
C LEU A 416 6.26 12.03 -8.61
N ARG A 417 5.55 13.04 -9.13
CA ARG A 417 4.78 14.01 -8.34
C ARG A 417 3.78 13.30 -7.43
N VAL A 418 2.93 12.45 -8.02
CA VAL A 418 1.89 11.72 -7.26
C VAL A 418 2.49 10.86 -6.15
N GLU A 419 3.57 10.14 -6.44
CA GLU A 419 4.21 9.29 -5.42
C GLU A 419 4.94 10.10 -4.35
N TRP A 420 5.55 11.23 -4.71
CA TRP A 420 6.09 12.14 -3.72
C TRP A 420 4.99 12.68 -2.81
N CYS A 421 3.83 13.08 -3.37
CA CYS A 421 2.69 13.55 -2.60
C CYS A 421 2.19 12.48 -1.63
N LYS A 422 2.02 11.24 -2.09
CA LYS A 422 1.62 10.11 -1.24
C LYS A 422 2.65 9.81 -0.15
N ALA A 423 3.94 9.80 -0.48
CA ALA A 423 5.00 9.57 0.51
C ALA A 423 5.03 10.68 1.57
N GLN A 424 4.84 11.93 1.17
CA GLN A 424 4.78 13.08 2.07
C GLN A 424 3.53 13.02 2.98
N ALA A 425 2.36 12.71 2.43
CA ALA A 425 1.14 12.56 3.20
C ALA A 425 1.23 11.36 4.17
N CYS A 426 1.76 10.23 3.72
CA CYS A 426 1.99 9.04 4.55
C CYS A 426 2.90 9.34 5.75
N HIS A 427 4.05 9.98 5.51
CA HIS A 427 4.94 10.41 6.60
C HIS A 427 4.22 11.36 7.58
N ASN A 428 3.47 12.34 7.07
CA ASN A 428 2.71 13.26 7.91
C ASN A 428 1.66 12.52 8.77
N ARG A 429 0.96 11.53 8.21
CA ARG A 429 -0.01 10.71 8.95
C ARG A 429 0.63 9.84 10.02
N TRP A 430 1.81 9.26 9.78
CA TRP A 430 2.55 8.55 10.83
C TRP A 430 3.05 9.49 11.93
N LEU A 431 3.51 10.69 11.57
CA LEU A 431 3.89 11.70 12.55
C LEU A 431 2.69 12.13 13.41
N GLU A 432 1.53 12.29 12.78
CA GLU A 432 0.26 12.59 13.43
C GLU A 432 -0.17 11.45 14.35
N GLU A 433 -0.07 10.19 13.91
CA GLU A 433 -0.37 9.00 14.72
C GLU A 433 0.46 8.95 16.00
N VAL A 434 1.76 9.27 15.92
CA VAL A 434 2.62 9.36 17.12
C VAL A 434 2.09 10.43 18.09
N GLN A 435 1.64 11.58 17.58
CA GLN A 435 1.09 12.66 18.42
C GLN A 435 -0.27 12.27 19.02
N LEU A 436 -1.14 11.65 18.23
CA LEU A 436 -2.44 11.16 18.67
C LEU A 436 -2.27 10.11 19.77
N LEU A 437 -1.41 9.11 19.56
CA LEU A 437 -1.15 8.06 20.55
C LEU A 437 -0.56 8.62 21.85
N LEU A 438 0.31 9.63 21.80
CA LEU A 438 0.80 10.29 23.01
C LEU A 438 -0.34 10.90 23.83
N GLU A 439 -1.27 11.57 23.15
CA GLU A 439 -2.42 12.19 23.79
C GLU A 439 -3.47 11.16 24.24
N GLU A 440 -3.71 10.10 23.48
CA GLU A 440 -4.56 8.98 23.85
C GLU A 440 -4.01 8.23 25.07
N MET A 441 -2.70 8.03 25.17
CA MET A 441 -2.06 7.46 26.35
C MET A 441 -2.27 8.36 27.57
N ARG A 442 -2.12 9.68 27.42
CA ARG A 442 -2.39 10.64 28.50
C ARG A 442 -3.85 10.61 28.93
N HIS A 443 -4.78 10.60 27.98
CA HIS A 443 -6.21 10.53 28.23
C HIS A 443 -6.63 9.20 28.84
N THR A 444 -6.00 8.10 28.44
CA THR A 444 -6.24 6.77 29.02
C THR A 444 -5.95 6.77 30.51
N LEU A 445 -4.82 7.32 30.95
CA LEU A 445 -4.49 7.41 32.37
C LEU A 445 -5.52 8.27 33.14
N ALA A 446 -5.92 9.41 32.57
CA ALA A 446 -6.94 10.26 33.18
C ALA A 446 -8.31 9.56 33.24
N PHE A 447 -8.69 8.84 32.19
CA PHE A 447 -9.93 8.08 32.11
C PHE A 447 -9.98 6.92 33.11
N LEU A 448 -8.90 6.13 33.21
CA LEU A 448 -8.81 5.04 34.17
C LEU A 448 -8.87 5.56 35.61
N LYS A 449 -8.21 6.69 35.89
CA LYS A 449 -8.33 7.33 37.22
C LYS A 449 -9.76 7.80 37.50
N TRP A 450 -10.41 8.42 36.52
CA TRP A 450 -11.82 8.81 36.65
C TRP A 450 -12.75 7.61 36.84
N GLN A 451 -12.50 6.48 36.16
CA GLN A 451 -13.23 5.23 36.36
C GLN A 451 -13.01 4.65 37.76
N GLU A 452 -11.77 4.61 38.25
CA GLU A 452 -11.43 4.21 39.61
C GLU A 452 -12.24 5.02 40.63
N ASP A 453 -12.18 6.35 40.54
CA ASP A 453 -12.88 7.26 41.45
C ASP A 453 -14.42 7.08 41.36
N SER A 454 -14.95 6.80 40.16
CA SER A 454 -16.38 6.52 39.97
C SER A 454 -16.79 5.20 40.66
N TRP A 455 -15.98 4.14 40.56
CA TRP A 455 -16.24 2.87 41.22
C TRP A 455 -16.10 2.98 42.75
N GLU A 456 -15.11 3.72 43.25
CA GLU A 456 -14.99 4.01 44.69
C GLU A 456 -16.22 4.76 45.22
N SER A 457 -16.75 5.72 44.46
CA SER A 457 -18.00 6.40 44.80
C SER A 457 -19.18 5.43 44.89
N CYS A 458 -19.29 4.47 43.97
CA CYS A 458 -20.34 3.43 44.01
C CYS A 458 -20.31 2.61 45.31
N ALA A 459 -19.13 2.34 45.88
CA ALA A 459 -18.99 1.64 47.16
C ALA A 459 -19.58 2.43 48.35
N THR A 460 -19.78 3.75 48.20
CA THR A 460 -20.33 4.61 49.25
C THR A 460 -21.83 4.86 49.13
N LEU A 461 -22.47 4.39 48.05
CA LEU A 461 -23.89 4.65 47.80
C LEU A 461 -24.79 3.87 48.78
N PRO A 462 -25.74 4.56 49.44
CA PRO A 462 -26.72 3.92 50.33
C PRO A 462 -27.88 3.34 49.51
N THR A 463 -27.63 2.25 48.77
CA THR A 463 -28.61 1.72 47.79
C THR A 463 -29.35 0.47 48.29
N ILE A 464 -28.79 -0.30 49.23
CA ILE A 464 -29.35 -1.59 49.66
C ILE A 464 -29.42 -1.68 51.19
N GLU A 465 -30.57 -2.11 51.70
CA GLU A 465 -30.83 -2.26 53.15
C GLU A 465 -30.29 -3.57 53.73
N GLN A 466 -30.17 -4.63 52.92
CA GLN A 466 -29.66 -5.93 53.36
C GLN A 466 -28.13 -5.92 53.55
N PRO A 467 -27.61 -6.34 54.72
CA PRO A 467 -26.18 -6.30 55.03
C PRO A 467 -25.30 -7.14 54.09
N GLU A 468 -25.71 -8.35 53.74
CA GLU A 468 -24.90 -9.26 52.91
C GLU A 468 -24.78 -8.77 51.46
N GLU A 469 -25.89 -8.29 50.89
CA GLU A 469 -25.90 -7.70 49.54
C GLU A 469 -25.08 -6.42 49.49
N LYS A 470 -25.12 -5.61 50.55
CA LYS A 470 -24.31 -4.40 50.69
C LYS A 470 -22.81 -4.72 50.73
N GLU A 471 -22.40 -5.74 51.49
CA GLU A 471 -21.00 -6.19 51.53
C GLU A 471 -20.53 -6.66 50.14
N GLY A 472 -21.35 -7.47 49.45
CA GLY A 472 -21.04 -7.95 48.10
C GLY A 472 -20.87 -6.82 47.08
N MET A 473 -21.77 -5.82 47.10
CA MET A 473 -21.64 -4.66 46.21
C MET A 473 -20.39 -3.83 46.48
N ILE A 474 -20.06 -3.58 47.75
CA ILE A 474 -18.85 -2.85 48.14
C ILE A 474 -17.62 -3.60 47.66
N ALA A 475 -17.55 -4.91 47.91
CA ALA A 475 -16.45 -5.75 47.46
C ALA A 475 -16.31 -5.73 45.93
N TYR A 476 -17.42 -5.80 45.19
CA TYR A 476 -17.42 -5.72 43.73
C TYR A 476 -16.92 -4.35 43.23
N ALA A 477 -17.44 -3.25 43.80
CA ALA A 477 -17.06 -1.90 43.42
C ALA A 477 -15.57 -1.62 43.70
N CYS A 478 -15.06 -1.98 44.88
CA CYS A 478 -13.64 -1.88 45.20
C CYS A 478 -12.77 -2.76 44.29
N HIS A 479 -13.25 -3.95 43.92
CA HIS A 479 -12.54 -4.80 42.97
C HIS A 479 -12.48 -4.16 41.57
N GLN A 480 -13.58 -3.59 41.07
CA GLN A 480 -13.60 -2.88 39.78
C GLN A 480 -12.69 -1.65 39.78
N ALA A 481 -12.65 -0.89 40.88
CA ALA A 481 -11.73 0.24 41.03
C ALA A 481 -10.26 -0.22 40.94
N HIS A 482 -9.91 -1.32 41.62
CA HIS A 482 -8.54 -1.87 41.59
C HIS A 482 -8.10 -2.39 40.21
N ILE A 483 -9.04 -2.74 39.33
CA ILE A 483 -8.74 -3.22 37.97
C ILE A 483 -8.35 -2.06 37.03
N GLN A 484 -8.87 -0.85 37.27
CA GLN A 484 -8.54 0.34 36.48
C GLN A 484 -7.11 0.81 36.77
#